data_AF-A0A434LF71-F1
#
_entry.id   AF-A0A434LF71-F1
#
_cell.length_a   1.000
_cell.length_b   1.000
_cell.length_c   1.000
_cell.angle_alpha   90.00
_cell.angle_beta   90.00
_cell.angle_gamma   90.00
#
_symmetry.space_group_name_H-M   'P 1'
#
loop_
_entity.id
_entity.type
_entity.pdbx_description
1 polymer ?
#
loop_
_entity_poly.entity_id
_entity_poly.type
_entity_poly.pdbx_seq_one_letter_code
_entity_poly.pdbx_strand_id
1 'polypeptide(L)'
;AGQFYSRAVTEARDATAKAANDARDEDLDGPVGFDSAAQRKREFAADMALQSHALRMAAEGAVAAYEQVVGEKWKPFERPVENPGQSVDRKAAEMQLAALG
;
A
#
# COMPACT_ATOMS: atom_id res chain seq x y z
N ALA A 1 0.48 2.70 12.53
CA ALA A 1 0.16 1.96 11.29
C ALA A 1 -0.94 2.63 10.45
N GLY A 2 -2.02 3.17 11.03
CA GLY A 2 -3.09 3.83 10.26
C GLY A 2 -2.67 5.03 9.41
N GLN A 3 -1.66 5.81 9.84
CA GLN A 3 -1.16 6.95 9.06
C GLN A 3 -0.39 6.57 7.79
N PHE A 4 0.23 5.38 7.73
CA PHE A 4 0.96 4.95 6.53
C PHE A 4 0.00 4.46 5.46
N TYR A 5 -1.03 3.70 5.83
CA TYR A 5 -2.07 3.25 4.90
C TYR A 5 -2.89 4.43 4.35
N SER A 6 -3.27 5.40 5.18
CA SER A 6 -4.01 6.57 4.70
C SER A 6 -3.17 7.43 3.75
N ARG A 7 -1.88 7.61 4.06
CA ARG A 7 -0.96 8.36 3.20
C ARG A 7 -0.70 7.64 1.87
N ALA A 8 -0.46 6.32 1.91
CA ALA A 8 -0.25 5.53 0.70
C ALA A 8 -1.48 5.50 -0.22
N VAL A 9 -2.70 5.46 0.34
CA VAL A 9 -3.95 5.52 -0.43
C VAL A 9 -4.13 6.90 -1.08
N THR A 10 -3.81 7.97 -0.36
CA THR A 10 -3.86 9.34 -0.92
C THR A 10 -2.82 9.53 -2.02
N GLU A 11 -1.58 9.09 -1.80
CA GLU A 11 -0.51 9.17 -2.79
C GLU A 11 -0.83 8.35 -4.06
N ALA A 12 -1.46 7.18 -3.91
CA ALA A 12 -1.93 6.38 -5.05
C ALA A 12 -3.07 7.05 -5.83
N ARG A 13 -4.01 7.72 -5.14
CA ARG A 13 -5.09 8.48 -5.78
C ARG A 13 -4.56 9.69 -6.55
N ASP A 14 -3.62 10.42 -5.96
CA ASP A 14 -2.98 11.57 -6.62
C ASP A 14 -2.18 11.14 -7.86
N ALA A 15 -1.47 10.02 -7.80
CA ALA A 15 -0.77 9.46 -8.96
C ALA A 15 -1.74 9.04 -10.08
N THR A 16 -2.90 8.49 -9.72
CA THR A 16 -3.95 8.08 -10.67
C THR A 16 -4.62 9.29 -11.32
N ALA A 17 -4.91 10.34 -10.54
CA ALA A 17 -5.46 11.59 -11.06
C ALA A 17 -4.47 12.33 -11.98
N LYS A 18 -3.17 12.27 -11.67
CA LYS A 18 -2.10 12.85 -12.50
C LYS A 18 -1.89 12.11 -13.83
N ALA A 19 -2.24 10.82 -13.89
CA ALA A 19 -2.16 10.00 -15.11
C ALA A 19 -3.32 10.26 -16.09
N ALA A 20 -4.43 10.88 -15.64
CA ALA A 20 -5.62 11.14 -16.46
C ALA A 20 -5.57 12.46 -17.26
N ASN A 21 -4.41 13.13 -17.31
CA ASN A 21 -4.24 14.41 -18.00
C ASN A 21 -3.39 14.23 -19.27
N ASP A 22 -4.06 13.97 -20.39
CA ASP A 22 -3.48 13.73 -21.72
C ASP A 22 -2.88 14.97 -22.40
N ALA A 23 -2.94 16.15 -21.77
CA ALA A 23 -2.62 17.44 -22.39
C ALA A 23 -1.32 18.10 -21.88
N ARG A 24 -0.33 17.33 -21.40
CA ARG A 24 0.92 17.91 -20.88
C ARG A 24 2.09 17.72 -21.84
N ASP A 25 2.80 18.82 -22.13
CA ASP A 25 4.11 18.90 -22.81
C ASP A 25 5.22 17.97 -22.23
N GLU A 26 4.94 17.26 -21.12
CA GLU A 26 5.85 16.25 -20.55
C GLU A 26 5.93 14.96 -21.40
N ASP A 27 4.97 14.75 -22.31
CA ASP A 27 4.95 13.69 -23.33
C ASP A 27 5.25 14.23 -24.74
N LEU A 28 5.89 15.40 -24.84
CA LEU A 28 6.50 15.83 -26.10
C LEU A 28 7.52 14.76 -26.50
N ASP A 29 7.42 14.25 -27.73
CA ASP A 29 8.31 13.21 -28.25
C ASP A 29 9.76 13.55 -27.89
N GLY A 30 10.44 12.61 -27.21
CA GLY A 30 11.89 12.71 -27.05
C GLY A 30 12.56 12.81 -28.43
N PRO A 31 13.83 13.23 -28.50
CA PRO A 31 14.56 13.27 -29.78
C PRO A 31 14.34 11.97 -30.54
N VAL A 32 13.95 12.06 -31.80
CA VAL A 32 13.48 10.93 -32.63
C VAL A 32 14.41 9.72 -32.45
N GLY A 33 13.88 8.61 -31.89
CA GLY A 33 14.65 7.39 -31.60
C GLY A 33 14.84 7.05 -30.11
N PHE A 34 14.33 7.85 -29.17
CA PHE A 34 14.31 7.51 -27.73
C PHE A 34 12.88 7.33 -27.21
N ASP A 35 12.67 6.37 -26.30
CA ASP A 35 11.37 6.12 -25.68
C ASP A 35 10.86 7.36 -24.94
N SER A 36 9.61 7.73 -25.23
CA SER A 36 8.94 8.84 -24.54
C SER A 36 8.78 8.55 -23.04
N ALA A 37 8.57 9.60 -22.24
CA ALA A 37 8.32 9.43 -20.81
C ALA A 37 7.09 8.54 -20.54
N ALA A 38 6.03 8.67 -21.35
CA ALA A 38 4.88 7.76 -21.34
C ALA A 38 5.25 6.29 -21.63
N GLN A 39 6.05 6.03 -22.67
CA GLN A 39 6.46 4.67 -23.05
C GLN A 39 7.17 3.96 -21.88
N ARG A 40 8.17 4.61 -21.28
CA ARG A 40 8.92 4.04 -20.13
C ARG A 40 8.04 3.74 -18.92
N LYS A 41 7.04 4.62 -18.65
CA LYS A 41 6.07 4.37 -17.57
C LYS A 41 5.20 3.15 -17.84
N ARG A 42 4.79 2.93 -19.09
CA ARG A 42 4.01 1.75 -19.49
C ARG A 42 4.82 0.47 -19.35
N GLU A 43 6.06 0.47 -19.82
CA GLU A 43 6.96 -0.69 -19.71
C GLU A 43 7.26 -1.04 -18.25
N PHE A 44 7.59 -0.05 -17.43
CA PHE A 44 7.76 -0.26 -16.00
C PHE A 44 6.49 -0.82 -15.34
N ALA A 45 5.32 -0.28 -15.67
CA ALA A 45 4.06 -0.79 -15.15
C ALA A 45 3.80 -2.24 -15.59
N ALA A 46 4.12 -2.60 -16.83
CA ALA A 46 3.98 -3.95 -17.35
C ALA A 46 4.91 -4.94 -16.60
N ASP A 47 6.17 -4.56 -16.38
CA ASP A 47 7.12 -5.37 -15.62
C ASP A 47 6.67 -5.59 -14.18
N MET A 48 6.22 -4.52 -13.51
CA MET A 48 5.70 -4.60 -12.15
C MET A 48 4.41 -5.42 -12.08
N ALA A 49 3.53 -5.32 -13.08
CA ALA A 49 2.32 -6.12 -13.17
C ALA A 49 2.64 -7.62 -13.26
N LEU A 50 3.63 -8.00 -14.07
CA LEU A 50 4.06 -9.39 -14.18
C LEU A 50 4.63 -9.91 -12.85
N GLN A 51 5.52 -9.14 -12.22
CA GLN A 51 6.15 -9.53 -10.95
C GLN A 51 5.12 -9.66 -9.81
N SER A 52 4.22 -8.68 -9.69
CA SER A 52 3.15 -8.71 -8.69
C SER A 52 2.18 -9.86 -8.91
N HIS A 53 1.83 -10.17 -10.16
CA HIS A 53 0.99 -11.32 -10.48
C HIS A 53 1.68 -12.64 -10.11
N ALA A 54 2.96 -12.79 -10.45
CA ALA A 54 3.74 -13.98 -10.08
C ALA A 54 3.81 -14.17 -8.56
N LEU A 55 4.05 -13.08 -7.80
CA LEU A 55 4.05 -13.11 -6.34
C LEU A 55 2.68 -13.52 -5.77
N ARG A 56 1.59 -12.99 -6.32
CA ARG A 56 0.22 -13.37 -5.91
C ARG A 56 0.00 -14.87 -6.11
N MET A 57 0.33 -15.40 -7.28
CA MET A 57 0.17 -16.83 -7.58
C MET A 57 1.01 -17.72 -6.66
N ALA A 58 2.25 -17.31 -6.35
CA ALA A 58 3.10 -18.03 -5.41
C ALA A 58 2.52 -18.03 -4.00
N ALA A 59 1.98 -16.90 -3.53
CA ALA A 59 1.34 -16.80 -2.22
C ALA A 59 0.07 -17.66 -2.14
N GLU A 60 -0.77 -17.64 -3.18
CA GLU A 60 -1.96 -18.50 -3.26
C GLU A 60 -1.60 -19.99 -3.25
N GLY A 61 -0.57 -20.37 -4.01
CA GLY A 61 -0.04 -21.74 -4.00
C GLY A 61 0.49 -22.16 -2.63
N ALA A 62 1.20 -21.28 -1.92
CA ALA A 62 1.71 -21.55 -0.58
C ALA A 62 0.57 -21.74 0.44
N VAL A 63 -0.48 -20.92 0.38
CA VAL A 63 -1.67 -21.05 1.23
C VAL A 63 -2.40 -22.36 0.94
N ALA A 64 -2.57 -22.73 -0.33
CA ALA A 64 -3.19 -23.98 -0.72
C ALA A 64 -2.39 -25.21 -0.27
N ALA A 65 -1.06 -25.17 -0.42
CA ALA A 65 -0.17 -26.23 0.04
C ALA A 65 -0.19 -26.38 1.57
N TYR A 66 -0.23 -25.25 2.31
CA TYR A 66 -0.42 -25.27 3.75
C TYR A 66 -1.71 -25.99 4.15
N GLU A 67 -2.84 -25.64 3.53
CA GLU A 67 -4.13 -26.28 3.81
C GLU A 67 -4.08 -27.79 3.51
N GLN A 68 -3.43 -28.20 2.42
CA GLN A 68 -3.26 -29.61 2.07
C GLN A 68 -2.41 -30.39 3.08
N VAL A 69 -1.30 -29.81 3.55
CA VAL A 69 -0.33 -30.50 4.44
C VAL A 69 -0.79 -30.48 5.89
N VAL A 70 -1.35 -29.36 6.36
CA VAL A 70 -1.72 -29.15 7.76
C VAL A 70 -3.18 -29.55 8.03
N GLY A 71 -4.04 -29.54 7.01
CA GLY A 71 -5.47 -29.84 7.15
C GLY A 71 -6.29 -28.68 7.73
N GLU A 72 -5.70 -27.51 7.89
CA GLU A 72 -6.35 -26.30 8.38
C GLU A 72 -6.17 -25.14 7.40
N LYS A 73 -7.18 -24.27 7.30
CA LYS A 73 -7.05 -23.03 6.53
C LYS A 73 -6.06 -22.07 7.20
N TRP A 74 -5.15 -21.53 6.39
CA TRP A 74 -4.22 -20.50 6.85
C TRP A 74 -4.99 -19.27 7.34
N LYS A 75 -4.61 -18.75 8.51
CA LYS A 75 -5.22 -17.55 9.12
C LYS A 75 -4.18 -16.42 9.18
N PRO A 76 -4.55 -15.20 8.77
CA PRO A 76 -3.70 -14.04 8.97
C PRO A 76 -3.38 -13.84 10.45
N PHE A 77 -2.16 -13.37 10.73
CA PHE A 77 -1.80 -13.00 12.09
C PHE A 77 -2.58 -11.76 12.53
N GLU A 78 -3.35 -11.89 13.61
CA GLU A 78 -3.98 -10.78 14.30
C GLU A 78 -3.12 -10.39 15.50
N ARG A 79 -2.69 -9.13 15.57
CA ARG A 79 -1.99 -8.62 16.75
C ARG A 79 -2.98 -8.60 17.92
N PRO A 80 -2.71 -9.30 19.03
CA PRO A 80 -3.52 -9.15 20.24
C PRO A 80 -3.49 -7.68 20.68
N VAL A 81 -4.68 -7.08 20.80
CA VAL A 81 -4.81 -5.73 21.37
C VAL A 81 -4.70 -5.90 22.89
N GLU A 82 -3.48 -5.82 23.42
CA GLU A 82 -3.23 -5.91 24.88
C GLU A 82 -3.87 -4.75 25.67
N ASN A 83 -4.31 -3.68 25.00
CA ASN A 83 -5.04 -2.58 25.62
C ASN A 83 -5.94 -1.83 24.61
N PRO A 84 -7.26 -2.11 24.58
CA PRO A 84 -8.20 -1.31 23.81
C PRO A 84 -8.43 0.04 24.51
N GLY A 85 -7.46 0.95 24.40
CA GLY A 85 -7.63 2.39 24.62
C GLY A 85 -7.81 2.88 26.06
N GLN A 86 -6.70 3.06 26.78
CA GLN A 86 -6.47 4.39 27.35
C GLN A 86 -5.74 5.17 26.25
N SER A 87 -6.46 5.98 25.46
CA SER A 87 -5.81 6.90 24.54
C SER A 87 -4.80 7.74 25.33
N VAL A 88 -3.67 8.08 24.70
CA VAL A 88 -2.67 8.96 25.33
C VAL A 88 -3.34 10.26 25.79
N ASP A 89 -4.36 10.73 25.05
CA ASP A 89 -5.21 11.86 25.41
C ASP A 89 -5.94 11.67 26.75
N ARG A 90 -6.42 10.46 27.08
CA ARG A 90 -7.10 10.21 28.35
C ARG A 90 -6.13 10.23 29.54
N LYS A 91 -4.94 9.64 29.38
CA LYS A 91 -3.86 9.73 30.39
C LYS A 91 -3.34 11.16 30.54
N ALA A 92 -3.22 11.90 29.44
CA ALA A 92 -2.81 13.29 29.45
C ALA A 92 -3.87 14.17 30.14
N ALA A 93 -5.15 13.94 29.86
CA ALA A 93 -6.25 14.63 30.52
C ALA A 93 -6.31 14.32 32.03
N GLU A 94 -6.10 13.06 32.44
CA GLU A 94 -6.01 12.66 33.85
C GLU A 94 -4.81 13.32 34.55
N MET A 95 -3.63 13.36 33.92
CA MET A 95 -2.47 14.07 34.47
C MET A 95 -2.67 15.58 34.54
N GLN A 96 -3.36 16.19 33.56
CA GLN A 96 -3.70 17.61 33.59
C GLN A 96 -4.71 17.94 34.68
N LEU A 97 -5.74 17.11 34.87
CA LEU A 97 -6.71 17.26 35.97
C LEU A 97 -6.04 17.09 37.34
N ALA A 98 -5.19 16.07 37.51
CA ALA A 98 -4.43 15.86 38.75
C ALA A 98 -3.43 16.99 39.05
N ALA A 99 -2.94 17.70 38.04
CA ALA A 99 -2.08 18.86 38.21
C ALA A 99 -2.86 20.15 38.59
N LEU A 100 -4.17 20.16 38.38
CA LEU A 100 -5.05 21.31 38.65
C LEU A 100 -5.82 21.21 39.98
N GLY A 101 -5.71 20.09 40.72
CA GLY A 101 -6.26 19.92 42.08
C GLY A 101 -6.87 18.56 42.35
#